data_AF-A0A355PGM6-F1
#
_entry.id   AF-A0A355PGM6-F1
#
_cell.length_a   1.000
_cell.length_b   1.000
_cell.length_c   1.000
_cell.angle_alpha   90.00
_cell.angle_beta   90.00
_cell.angle_gamma   90.00
#
_symmetry.space_group_name_H-M   'P 1'
#
loop_
_entity.id
_entity.type
_entity.pdbx_description
1 polymer ?
#
loop_
_entity_poly.entity_id
_entity_poly.type
_entity_poly.pdbx_seq_one_letter_code
_entity_poly.pdbx_strand_id
1 'polypeptide(L)'
;MYTTNASRGLPRHRSRHLTERYTRWAMRGVIAVLVIALLWLVLAFHLNGQWMFALLFLLLGGSLGVVFTKRSLMSHRYIFPAVAGLGVFVIFPLIYTFGISFSNYSSTNLLSEERVRDQLMSQTYQAEGNAFDLALYPEGDLVRLYLESPQGQRFVSSPLNLANQENRQIGVQATDAPPAQEALGMRAIIQARDALQGLRLVTPDGSELRMAGLRQFAPMVNRYEAREDGALYDRRDERLLTPDPSIGFFVADDGEQITPGWPVNVGLANYTQIFTDPDIRGPFMQIFVWTFVFAALTVVFTLAVGFVLASLLQWDQLKGKAIYRTLLILPYAVPAFISILIFKGMFNQHFGEVNMILDTLFGVRPEWFTDPWMAR
;
A
#
# COMPACT_ATOMS: atom_id res chain seq x y z
N MET A 1 21.31 -64.57 -36.98
CA MET A 1 20.04 -65.15 -37.43
C MET A 1 19.43 -65.88 -36.25
N TYR A 2 18.26 -65.42 -35.78
CA TYR A 2 17.22 -66.06 -34.96
C TYR A 2 16.53 -64.99 -34.11
N THR A 3 15.48 -64.44 -34.72
CA THR A 3 14.44 -63.63 -34.11
C THR A 3 13.58 -64.48 -33.18
N THR A 4 13.36 -64.05 -31.95
CA THR A 4 12.22 -64.52 -31.14
C THR A 4 11.50 -63.35 -30.51
N ASN A 5 10.35 -63.04 -31.10
CA ASN A 5 9.27 -62.24 -30.56
C ASN A 5 8.94 -62.66 -29.11
N ALA A 6 9.08 -61.73 -28.17
CA ALA A 6 8.50 -61.84 -26.84
C ALA A 6 7.70 -60.56 -26.51
N SER A 7 6.82 -60.16 -27.42
CA SER A 7 5.65 -59.36 -27.08
C SER A 7 4.65 -60.24 -26.31
N ARG A 8 4.99 -60.61 -25.06
CA ARG A 8 4.02 -61.16 -24.10
C ARG A 8 3.59 -60.00 -23.21
N GLY A 9 2.35 -59.58 -23.45
CA GLY A 9 1.74 -58.44 -22.78
C GLY A 9 1.88 -58.52 -21.27
N LEU A 10 2.45 -57.47 -20.70
CA LEU A 10 2.22 -57.11 -19.31
C LEU A 10 0.69 -57.09 -19.08
N PRO A 11 0.18 -57.71 -18.01
CA PRO A 11 -1.25 -57.72 -17.74
C PRO A 11 -1.74 -56.28 -17.68
N ARG A 12 -2.57 -55.90 -18.67
CA ARG A 12 -3.37 -54.69 -18.60
C ARG A 12 -4.32 -54.88 -17.42
N HIS A 13 -3.95 -54.37 -16.25
CA HIS A 13 -4.88 -54.11 -15.17
C HIS A 13 -5.91 -53.09 -15.69
N ARG A 14 -6.91 -53.58 -16.43
CA ARG A 14 -8.19 -52.90 -16.64
C ARG A 14 -8.82 -52.87 -15.25
N SER A 15 -8.60 -51.78 -14.53
CA SER A 15 -9.19 -51.59 -13.22
C SER A 15 -10.70 -51.75 -13.33
N ARG A 16 -11.21 -52.72 -12.56
CA ARG A 16 -12.56 -53.27 -12.65
C ARG A 16 -13.39 -52.81 -11.45
N HIS A 17 -13.24 -51.55 -11.05
CA HIS A 17 -14.05 -50.93 -10.01
C HIS A 17 -14.69 -49.64 -10.56
N LEU A 18 -16.04 -49.59 -10.58
CA LEU A 18 -16.82 -48.43 -11.01
C LEU A 18 -16.38 -47.15 -10.29
N THR A 19 -15.98 -47.28 -9.03
CA THR A 19 -15.42 -46.23 -8.16
C THR A 19 -14.25 -45.46 -8.78
N GLU A 20 -13.31 -46.12 -9.49
CA GLU A 20 -12.17 -45.44 -10.14
C GLU A 20 -12.54 -44.65 -11.40
N ARG A 21 -13.70 -44.93 -12.01
CA ARG A 21 -14.21 -44.10 -13.11
C ARG A 21 -14.85 -42.84 -12.55
N TYR A 22 -15.66 -42.97 -11.50
CA TYR A 22 -16.26 -41.83 -10.82
C TYR A 22 -15.22 -40.87 -10.24
N THR A 23 -14.15 -41.37 -9.62
CA THR A 23 -13.08 -40.50 -9.08
C THR A 23 -12.36 -39.70 -10.15
N ARG A 24 -12.11 -40.28 -11.33
CA ARG A 24 -11.46 -39.56 -12.46
C ARG A 24 -12.35 -38.50 -13.08
N TRP A 25 -13.64 -38.76 -13.20
CA TRP A 25 -14.61 -37.77 -13.68
C TRP A 25 -14.82 -36.66 -12.64
N ALA A 26 -14.90 -37.00 -11.36
CA ALA A 26 -14.96 -36.03 -10.27
C ALA A 26 -13.72 -35.11 -10.26
N MET A 27 -12.51 -35.68 -10.35
CA MET A 27 -11.27 -34.89 -10.40
C MET A 27 -11.23 -33.95 -11.61
N ARG A 28 -11.67 -34.40 -12.78
CA ARG A 28 -11.81 -33.54 -13.97
C ARG A 28 -12.85 -32.45 -13.79
N GLY A 29 -13.97 -32.76 -13.12
CA GLY A 29 -14.98 -31.77 -12.75
C GLY A 29 -14.40 -30.69 -11.84
N VAL A 30 -13.64 -31.09 -10.81
CA VAL A 30 -12.96 -30.14 -9.91
C VAL A 30 -11.98 -29.26 -10.67
N ILE A 31 -11.15 -29.83 -11.55
CA ILE A 31 -10.22 -29.05 -12.38
C ILE A 31 -10.97 -28.09 -13.29
N ALA A 32 -12.07 -28.51 -13.91
CA ALA A 32 -12.87 -27.65 -14.77
C ALA A 32 -13.46 -26.47 -13.98
N VAL A 33 -14.01 -26.72 -12.78
CA VAL A 33 -14.50 -25.68 -11.88
C VAL A 33 -13.38 -24.71 -11.49
N LEU A 34 -12.19 -25.21 -11.16
CA LEU A 34 -11.03 -24.37 -10.85
C LEU A 34 -10.60 -23.52 -12.05
N VAL A 35 -10.52 -24.09 -13.24
CA VAL A 35 -10.18 -23.34 -14.46
C VAL A 35 -11.23 -22.27 -14.76
N ILE A 36 -12.52 -22.58 -14.60
CA ILE A 36 -13.61 -21.60 -14.76
C ILE A 36 -13.48 -20.47 -13.73
N ALA A 37 -13.21 -20.79 -12.46
CA ALA A 37 -12.98 -19.79 -11.42
C ALA A 37 -11.77 -18.89 -11.75
N LEU A 38 -10.68 -19.47 -12.25
CA LEU A 38 -9.51 -18.71 -12.70
C LEU A 38 -9.83 -17.82 -13.90
N LEU A 39 -10.60 -18.31 -14.89
CA LEU A 39 -11.03 -17.49 -16.03
C LEU A 39 -11.98 -16.35 -15.61
N TRP A 40 -12.82 -16.59 -14.60
CA TRP A 40 -13.63 -15.52 -14.01
C TRP A 40 -12.75 -14.44 -13.37
N LEU A 41 -11.68 -14.83 -12.65
CA LEU A 41 -10.69 -13.88 -12.13
C LEU A 41 -9.99 -13.11 -13.25
N VAL A 42 -9.65 -13.76 -14.38
CA VAL A 42 -9.06 -13.07 -15.55
C VAL A 42 -9.99 -11.95 -16.02
N LEU A 43 -11.28 -12.24 -16.18
CA LEU A 43 -12.26 -11.24 -16.60
C LEU A 43 -12.40 -10.13 -15.55
N ALA A 44 -12.51 -10.48 -14.27
CA ALA A 44 -12.62 -9.52 -13.18
C ALA A 44 -11.42 -8.56 -13.13
N PHE A 45 -10.19 -9.05 -13.24
CA PHE A 45 -8.99 -8.21 -13.26
C PHE A 45 -8.89 -7.37 -14.54
N HIS A 46 -9.24 -7.93 -15.69
CA HIS A 46 -9.22 -7.19 -16.95
C HIS A 46 -10.21 -6.01 -16.96
N LEU A 47 -11.43 -6.22 -16.45
CA LEU A 47 -12.44 -5.16 -16.33
C LEU A 47 -12.03 -4.05 -15.36
N ASN A 48 -11.19 -4.36 -14.37
CA ASN A 48 -10.63 -3.38 -13.41
C ASN A 48 -9.31 -2.74 -13.90
N GLY A 49 -8.90 -2.96 -15.16
CA GLY A 49 -7.66 -2.40 -15.73
C GLY A 49 -6.36 -3.08 -15.26
N GLN A 50 -6.44 -4.17 -14.49
CA GLN A 50 -5.30 -4.88 -13.91
C GLN A 50 -4.76 -5.98 -14.84
N TRP A 51 -4.24 -5.57 -16.00
CA TRP A 51 -3.86 -6.49 -17.08
C TRP A 51 -2.79 -7.52 -16.70
N MET A 52 -1.82 -7.16 -15.84
CA MET A 52 -0.75 -8.06 -15.42
C MET A 52 -1.29 -9.21 -14.56
N PHE A 53 -2.23 -8.93 -13.65
CA PHE A 53 -2.92 -9.97 -12.86
C PHE A 53 -3.82 -10.83 -13.74
N ALA A 54 -4.53 -10.24 -14.70
CA ALA A 54 -5.32 -11.00 -15.67
C ALA A 54 -4.43 -11.97 -16.46
N LEU A 55 -3.25 -11.54 -16.92
CA LEU A 55 -2.27 -12.39 -17.60
C LEU A 55 -1.77 -13.53 -16.69
N LEU A 56 -1.45 -13.24 -15.42
CA LEU A 56 -1.01 -14.25 -14.45
C LEU A 56 -2.03 -15.37 -14.31
N PHE A 57 -3.30 -15.02 -14.05
CA PHE A 57 -4.36 -16.01 -13.86
C PHE A 57 -4.72 -16.75 -15.14
N LEU A 58 -4.57 -16.11 -16.30
CA LEU A 58 -4.74 -16.76 -17.61
C LEU A 58 -3.67 -17.84 -17.82
N LEU A 59 -2.40 -17.52 -17.56
CA LEU A 59 -1.30 -18.48 -17.66
C LEU A 59 -1.42 -19.60 -16.62
N LEU A 60 -1.82 -19.27 -15.39
CA LEU A 60 -2.03 -20.24 -14.32
C LEU A 60 -3.19 -21.20 -14.64
N GLY A 61 -4.34 -20.66 -15.08
CA GLY A 61 -5.52 -21.46 -15.44
C GLY A 61 -5.29 -22.30 -16.69
N GLY A 62 -4.65 -21.73 -17.71
CA GLY A 62 -4.27 -22.46 -18.92
C GLY A 62 -3.30 -23.60 -18.62
N SER A 63 -2.25 -23.35 -17.84
CA SER A 63 -1.28 -24.38 -17.46
C SER A 63 -1.90 -25.45 -16.56
N LEU A 64 -2.77 -25.09 -15.60
CA LEU A 64 -3.52 -26.04 -14.78
C LEU A 64 -4.38 -26.97 -15.66
N GLY A 65 -5.16 -26.39 -16.57
CA GLY A 65 -6.02 -27.13 -17.49
C GLY A 65 -5.22 -28.10 -18.37
N VAL A 66 -4.11 -27.64 -18.95
CA VAL A 66 -3.25 -28.45 -19.82
C VAL A 66 -2.56 -29.59 -19.06
N VAL A 67 -1.93 -29.31 -17.92
CA VAL A 67 -1.13 -30.29 -17.15
C VAL A 67 -2.01 -31.41 -16.59
N PHE A 68 -3.20 -31.08 -16.09
CA PHE A 68 -4.07 -32.07 -15.47
C PHE A 68 -5.00 -32.79 -16.46
N THR A 69 -5.25 -32.23 -17.65
CA THR A 69 -6.04 -32.90 -18.69
C THR A 69 -5.19 -33.80 -19.58
N LYS A 70 -4.00 -33.34 -19.99
CA LYS A 70 -3.13 -34.08 -20.92
C LYS A 70 -2.46 -35.26 -20.21
N ARG A 71 -2.59 -36.46 -20.80
CA ARG A 71 -2.00 -37.70 -20.24
C ARG A 71 -0.47 -37.73 -20.32
N SER A 72 0.12 -37.11 -21.34
CA SER A 72 1.57 -37.07 -21.52
C SER A 72 2.28 -36.23 -20.45
N LEU A 73 1.56 -35.36 -19.75
CA LEU A 73 2.12 -34.46 -18.72
C LEU A 73 1.96 -35.02 -17.30
N MET A 74 1.80 -36.34 -17.15
CA MET A 74 1.59 -36.95 -15.83
C MET A 74 2.69 -36.59 -14.83
N SER A 75 3.96 -36.62 -15.24
CA SER A 75 5.10 -36.24 -14.39
C SER A 75 5.07 -34.77 -13.95
N HIS A 76 4.51 -33.88 -14.76
CA HIS A 76 4.46 -32.45 -14.48
C HIS A 76 3.47 -32.11 -13.38
N ARG A 77 2.48 -32.96 -13.12
CA ARG A 77 1.48 -32.77 -12.05
C ARG A 77 2.11 -32.72 -10.66
N TYR A 78 3.24 -33.41 -10.47
CA TYR A 78 3.97 -33.43 -9.21
C TYR A 78 4.75 -32.13 -8.96
N ILE A 79 5.26 -31.51 -10.03
CA ILE A 79 6.07 -30.29 -9.94
C ILE A 79 5.18 -29.03 -10.06
N PHE A 80 4.00 -29.16 -10.67
CA PHE A 80 3.09 -28.06 -10.96
C PHE A 80 2.79 -27.17 -9.75
N PRO A 81 2.42 -27.69 -8.55
CA PRO A 81 2.14 -26.83 -7.40
C PRO A 81 3.34 -25.96 -7.00
N ALA A 82 4.56 -26.51 -7.06
CA ALA A 82 5.78 -25.77 -6.74
C ALA A 82 6.11 -24.71 -7.79
N VAL A 83 5.99 -25.05 -9.09
CA VAL A 83 6.22 -24.10 -10.19
C VAL A 83 5.16 -23.02 -10.24
N ALA A 84 3.90 -23.35 -9.97
CA ALA A 84 2.81 -22.39 -9.82
C ALA A 84 3.09 -21.43 -8.66
N GLY A 85 3.51 -21.95 -7.51
CA GLY A 85 3.92 -21.14 -6.36
C GLY A 85 5.09 -20.21 -6.70
N LEU A 86 6.15 -20.73 -7.34
CA LEU A 86 7.28 -19.92 -7.81
C LEU A 86 6.83 -18.84 -8.81
N GLY A 87 5.93 -19.20 -9.73
CA GLY A 87 5.33 -18.29 -10.69
C GLY A 87 4.61 -17.12 -10.03
N VAL A 88 3.73 -17.42 -9.07
CA VAL A 88 2.88 -16.42 -8.40
C VAL A 88 3.65 -15.59 -7.37
N PHE A 89 4.54 -16.20 -6.58
CA PHE A 89 5.15 -15.55 -5.43
C PHE A 89 6.58 -15.03 -5.67
N VAL A 90 7.24 -15.45 -6.76
CA VAL A 90 8.62 -15.04 -7.05
C VAL A 90 8.71 -14.39 -8.43
N ILE A 91 8.32 -15.10 -9.48
CA ILE A 91 8.49 -14.63 -10.86
C ILE A 91 7.56 -13.45 -11.14
N PHE A 92 6.29 -13.52 -10.73
CA PHE A 92 5.33 -12.45 -10.96
C PHE A 92 5.72 -11.15 -10.25
N PRO A 93 6.04 -11.11 -8.93
CA PRO A 93 6.51 -9.90 -8.28
C PRO A 93 7.77 -9.35 -8.94
N LEU A 94 8.72 -10.20 -9.36
CA LEU A 94 9.93 -9.77 -10.06
C LEU A 94 9.60 -9.06 -11.38
N ILE A 95 8.76 -9.66 -12.24
CA ILE A 95 8.33 -9.06 -13.50
C ILE A 95 7.52 -7.78 -13.25
N TYR A 96 6.67 -7.77 -12.22
CA TYR A 96 5.86 -6.61 -11.84
C TYR A 96 6.74 -5.45 -11.37
N THR A 97 7.73 -5.69 -10.51
CA THR A 97 8.73 -4.70 -10.08
C THR A 97 9.54 -4.19 -11.27
N PHE A 98 9.95 -5.08 -12.17
CA PHE A 98 10.62 -4.67 -13.41
C PHE A 98 9.70 -3.80 -14.28
N GLY A 99 8.42 -4.12 -14.40
CA GLY A 99 7.44 -3.29 -15.10
C GLY A 99 7.29 -1.89 -14.47
N ILE A 100 7.19 -1.81 -13.14
CA ILE A 100 7.15 -0.53 -12.42
C ILE A 100 8.42 0.30 -12.62
N SER A 101 9.58 -0.33 -12.82
CA SER A 101 10.83 0.41 -13.04
C SER A 101 10.83 1.31 -14.29
N PHE A 102 9.90 1.09 -15.24
CA PHE A 102 9.72 1.94 -16.42
C PHE A 102 8.64 3.01 -16.23
N SER A 103 8.06 3.15 -15.04
CA SER A 103 7.07 4.18 -14.73
C SER A 103 7.60 5.17 -13.69
N ASN A 104 6.91 6.29 -13.54
CA ASN A 104 7.16 7.26 -12.46
C ASN A 104 6.34 6.95 -11.19
N TYR A 105 6.02 5.67 -10.95
CA TYR A 105 5.26 5.24 -9.77
C TYR A 105 6.01 5.63 -8.49
N SER A 106 5.40 6.49 -7.70
CA SER A 106 6.01 7.14 -6.53
C SER A 106 4.91 7.61 -5.58
N SER A 107 5.27 8.16 -4.42
CA SER A 107 4.28 8.67 -3.45
C SER A 107 3.40 9.80 -3.98
N THR A 108 3.84 10.52 -5.01
CA THR A 108 3.05 11.56 -5.70
C THR A 108 2.15 10.97 -6.78
N ASN A 109 2.54 9.85 -7.39
CA ASN A 109 1.89 9.21 -8.54
C ASN A 109 1.42 7.78 -8.22
N LEU A 110 0.43 7.68 -7.33
CA LEU A 110 -0.10 6.40 -6.84
C LEU A 110 -1.45 6.01 -7.45
N LEU A 111 -2.25 7.00 -7.82
CA LEU A 111 -3.65 6.84 -8.20
C LEU A 111 -3.80 6.74 -9.71
N SER A 112 -4.87 6.10 -10.20
CA SER A 112 -5.21 6.21 -11.62
C SER A 112 -5.69 7.62 -11.95
N GLU A 113 -5.56 8.06 -13.21
CA GLU A 113 -6.01 9.38 -13.67
C GLU A 113 -7.47 9.65 -13.27
N GLU A 114 -8.36 8.67 -13.45
CA GLU A 114 -9.76 8.74 -13.04
C GLU A 114 -9.91 9.03 -11.54
N ARG A 115 -9.15 8.34 -10.68
CA ARG A 115 -9.18 8.57 -9.23
C ARG A 115 -8.58 9.91 -8.84
N VAL A 116 -7.56 10.37 -9.57
CA VAL A 116 -7.00 11.72 -9.38
C VAL A 116 -8.07 12.76 -9.71
N ARG A 117 -8.75 12.61 -10.86
CA ARG A 117 -9.84 13.49 -11.28
C ARG A 117 -10.96 13.48 -10.25
N ASP A 118 -11.42 12.31 -9.80
CA ASP A 118 -12.46 12.20 -8.77
C ASP A 118 -12.04 12.86 -7.45
N GLN A 119 -10.79 12.68 -7.05
CA GLN A 119 -10.26 13.31 -5.84
C GLN A 119 -10.22 14.82 -5.98
N LEU A 120 -9.77 15.37 -7.12
CA LEU A 120 -9.80 16.80 -7.37
C LEU A 120 -11.25 17.31 -7.39
N MET A 121 -12.15 16.66 -8.13
CA MET A 121 -13.56 17.03 -8.21
C MET A 121 -14.30 16.97 -6.86
N SER A 122 -13.83 16.15 -5.91
CA SER A 122 -14.37 16.11 -4.55
C SER A 122 -13.94 17.29 -3.66
N GLN A 123 -12.95 18.09 -4.09
CA GLN A 123 -12.48 19.24 -3.33
C GLN A 123 -13.50 20.37 -3.40
N THR A 124 -13.84 20.91 -2.22
CA THR A 124 -14.70 22.06 -2.08
C THR A 124 -13.97 23.19 -1.38
N TYR A 125 -14.43 24.42 -1.62
CA TYR A 125 -13.94 25.61 -0.92
C TYR A 125 -15.11 26.54 -0.57
N GLN A 126 -14.84 27.48 0.34
CA GLN A 126 -15.82 28.47 0.76
C GLN A 126 -15.85 29.61 -0.25
N ALA A 127 -17.01 29.91 -0.83
CA ALA A 127 -17.17 31.05 -1.72
C ALA A 127 -17.10 32.36 -0.93
N GLU A 128 -16.24 33.30 -1.35
CA GLU A 128 -16.16 34.62 -0.73
C GLU A 128 -17.48 35.40 -0.92
N GLY A 129 -17.88 36.15 0.12
CA GLY A 129 -19.03 37.06 0.06
C GLY A 129 -20.42 36.45 0.33
N ASN A 130 -20.54 35.12 0.47
CA ASN A 130 -21.81 34.44 0.74
C ASN A 130 -21.89 33.82 2.14
N ALA A 131 -21.17 34.40 3.10
CA ALA A 131 -21.21 33.94 4.48
C ALA A 131 -22.52 34.36 5.18
N PHE A 132 -23.00 33.47 6.04
CA PHE A 132 -24.12 33.67 6.95
C PHE A 132 -23.58 33.84 8.36
N ASP A 133 -23.96 34.93 9.02
CA ASP A 133 -23.64 35.16 10.42
C ASP A 133 -24.42 34.17 11.29
N LEU A 134 -23.69 33.50 12.18
CA LEU A 134 -24.16 32.48 13.09
C LEU A 134 -24.57 33.08 14.43
N ALA A 135 -25.78 32.76 14.86
CA ALA A 135 -26.23 32.91 16.23
C ALA A 135 -26.79 31.57 16.76
N LEU A 136 -26.53 31.28 18.03
CA LEU A 136 -27.04 30.09 18.70
C LEU A 136 -28.14 30.51 19.68
N TYR A 137 -29.29 29.85 19.62
CA TYR A 137 -30.43 30.12 20.50
C TYR A 137 -30.70 28.91 21.40
N PRO A 138 -30.82 29.09 22.73
CA PRO A 138 -31.00 27.98 23.65
C PRO A 138 -32.48 27.55 23.75
N GLU A 139 -32.78 26.28 23.49
CA GLU A 139 -34.11 25.70 23.63
C GLU A 139 -34.08 24.49 24.57
N GLY A 140 -34.13 24.74 25.88
CA GLY A 140 -33.96 23.71 26.91
C GLY A 140 -32.53 23.16 26.90
N ASP A 141 -32.38 21.84 26.81
CA ASP A 141 -31.08 21.16 26.68
C ASP A 141 -30.58 21.11 25.22
N LEU A 142 -31.33 21.68 24.27
CA LEU A 142 -31.02 21.72 22.84
C LEU A 142 -30.67 23.15 22.40
N VAL A 143 -30.05 23.27 21.22
CA VAL A 143 -29.66 24.54 20.62
C VAL A 143 -30.20 24.63 19.20
N ARG A 144 -30.73 25.80 18.82
CA ARG A 144 -31.04 26.13 17.41
C ARG A 144 -29.94 26.98 16.81
N LEU A 145 -29.53 26.64 15.59
CA LEU A 145 -28.66 27.48 14.79
C LEU A 145 -29.51 28.44 13.99
N TYR A 146 -29.16 29.72 14.05
CA TYR A 146 -29.71 30.77 13.21
C TYR A 146 -28.61 31.33 12.34
N LEU A 147 -28.92 31.50 11.05
CA LEU A 147 -28.01 31.95 10.03
C LEU A 147 -28.62 33.14 9.30
N GLU A 148 -27.89 34.25 9.21
CA GLU A 148 -28.35 35.46 8.51
C GLU A 148 -27.29 35.90 7.49
N SER A 149 -27.68 36.00 6.22
CA SER A 149 -26.82 36.55 5.16
C SER A 149 -26.95 38.07 5.13
N PRO A 150 -25.88 38.82 4.78
CA PRO A 150 -25.94 40.25 4.48
C PRO A 150 -26.99 40.61 3.42
N GLN A 151 -27.38 39.66 2.56
CA GLN A 151 -28.38 39.85 1.50
C GLN A 151 -29.83 39.64 1.99
N GLY A 152 -30.04 39.44 3.30
CA GLY A 152 -31.35 39.31 3.93
C GLY A 152 -31.94 37.89 3.94
N GLN A 153 -31.20 36.89 3.46
CA GLN A 153 -31.61 35.49 3.59
C GLN A 153 -31.38 34.99 5.02
N ARG A 154 -32.37 34.31 5.57
CA ARG A 154 -32.39 33.88 6.97
C ARG A 154 -32.81 32.42 7.06
N PHE A 155 -32.00 31.64 7.76
CA PHE A 155 -32.25 30.21 7.96
C PHE A 155 -32.22 29.85 9.44
N VAL A 156 -33.04 28.89 9.83
CA VAL A 156 -33.06 28.31 11.18
C VAL A 156 -32.99 26.79 11.10
N SER A 157 -32.19 26.18 11.96
CA SER A 157 -32.12 24.72 12.08
C SER A 157 -33.23 24.16 12.96
N SER A 158 -33.50 22.86 12.81
CA SER A 158 -34.20 22.11 13.86
C SER A 158 -33.38 22.09 15.17
N PRO A 159 -34.02 21.85 16.33
CA PRO A 159 -33.33 21.79 17.61
C PRO A 159 -32.26 20.69 17.61
N LEU A 160 -31.03 21.04 17.97
CA LEU A 160 -29.87 20.15 17.90
C LEU A 160 -29.27 19.93 19.29
N ASN A 161 -28.93 18.68 19.58
CA ASN A 161 -28.06 18.35 20.70
C ASN A 161 -26.59 18.39 20.24
N LEU A 162 -25.87 19.46 20.57
CA LEU A 162 -24.45 19.62 20.20
C LEU A 162 -23.52 18.61 20.89
N ALA A 163 -23.98 17.93 21.95
CA ALA A 163 -23.21 16.88 22.63
C ALA A 163 -23.35 15.50 21.94
N ASN A 164 -24.36 15.29 21.09
CA ASN A 164 -24.57 14.04 20.36
C ASN A 164 -23.92 14.10 18.96
N GLN A 165 -23.03 13.15 18.64
CA GLN A 165 -22.27 13.13 17.39
C GLN A 165 -22.88 12.25 16.29
N GLU A 166 -23.98 11.54 16.56
CA GLU A 166 -24.44 10.42 15.71
C GLU A 166 -25.08 10.82 14.38
N ASN A 167 -25.50 12.08 14.18
CA ASN A 167 -25.97 12.56 12.87
C ASN A 167 -25.74 14.06 12.69
N ARG A 168 -24.68 14.42 11.95
CA ARG A 168 -24.22 15.81 11.75
C ARG A 168 -24.62 16.41 10.39
N GLN A 169 -25.69 15.92 9.79
CA GLN A 169 -26.34 16.56 8.64
C GLN A 169 -27.72 17.05 9.06
N ILE A 170 -27.96 18.36 8.93
CA ILE A 170 -29.20 19.00 9.42
C ILE A 170 -29.76 19.87 8.31
N GLY A 171 -31.03 19.68 7.99
CA GLY A 171 -31.76 20.60 7.12
C GLY A 171 -32.06 21.91 7.84
N VAL A 172 -31.84 23.05 7.17
CA VAL A 172 -32.27 24.36 7.64
C VAL A 172 -33.49 24.83 6.86
N GLN A 173 -34.36 25.59 7.51
CA GLN A 173 -35.58 26.13 6.91
C GLN A 173 -35.50 27.66 6.84
N ALA A 174 -36.08 28.25 5.81
CA ALA A 174 -36.18 29.71 5.71
C ALA A 174 -37.06 30.26 6.83
N THR A 175 -36.65 31.37 7.44
CA THR A 175 -37.42 32.05 8.50
C THR A 175 -37.38 33.56 8.30
N ASP A 176 -38.46 34.26 8.60
CA ASP A 176 -38.52 35.72 8.42
C ASP A 176 -37.96 36.48 9.64
N ALA A 177 -37.95 35.85 10.81
CA ALA A 177 -37.54 36.46 12.08
C ALA A 177 -36.57 35.56 12.87
N PRO A 178 -35.70 36.15 13.70
CA PRO A 178 -34.89 35.40 14.65
C PRO A 178 -35.78 34.73 15.72
N PRO A 179 -35.31 33.63 16.34
CA PRO A 179 -36.00 33.02 17.48
C PRO A 179 -36.24 34.02 18.62
N ALA A 180 -37.34 33.87 19.35
CA ALA A 180 -37.76 34.81 20.40
C ALA A 180 -36.84 34.84 21.64
N GLN A 181 -35.91 33.88 21.77
CA GLN A 181 -34.97 33.77 22.88
C GLN A 181 -33.75 34.69 22.67
N GLU A 182 -32.99 34.96 23.72
CA GLU A 182 -31.72 35.69 23.59
C GLU A 182 -30.63 34.79 23.02
N ALA A 183 -29.78 35.33 22.14
CA ALA A 183 -28.68 34.57 21.55
C ALA A 183 -27.59 34.27 22.57
N LEU A 184 -27.04 33.05 22.54
CA LEU A 184 -25.91 32.65 23.37
C LEU A 184 -24.66 33.46 23.01
N GLY A 185 -23.91 33.85 24.04
CA GLY A 185 -22.66 34.58 23.88
C GLY A 185 -21.53 33.74 23.26
N MET A 186 -20.48 34.43 22.80
CA MET A 186 -19.33 33.82 22.10
C MET A 186 -18.68 32.66 22.84
N ARG A 187 -18.69 32.67 24.17
CA ARG A 187 -18.15 31.57 25.00
C ARG A 187 -18.82 30.22 24.68
N ALA A 188 -20.14 30.21 24.46
CA ALA A 188 -20.87 29.00 24.13
C ALA A 188 -20.51 28.49 22.73
N ILE A 189 -20.33 29.40 21.77
CA ILE A 189 -19.91 29.05 20.40
C ILE A 189 -18.50 28.45 20.39
N ILE A 190 -17.57 29.01 21.18
CA ILE A 190 -16.21 28.48 21.33
C ILE A 190 -16.24 27.09 21.98
N GLN A 191 -17.06 26.89 23.02
CA GLN A 191 -17.22 25.58 23.68
C GLN A 191 -17.82 24.53 22.73
N ALA A 192 -18.70 24.94 21.82
CA ALA A 192 -19.33 24.08 20.82
C ALA A 192 -18.56 23.97 19.49
N ARG A 193 -17.38 24.58 19.37
CA ARG A 193 -16.63 24.69 18.10
C ARG A 193 -16.46 23.35 17.39
N ASP A 194 -16.01 22.32 18.09
CA ASP A 194 -15.70 21.02 17.47
C ASP A 194 -16.97 20.30 16.99
N ALA A 195 -18.10 20.53 17.67
CA ALA A 195 -19.41 20.05 17.21
C ALA A 195 -19.85 20.81 15.96
N LEU A 196 -19.76 22.15 15.98
CA LEU A 196 -20.15 23.02 14.87
C LEU A 196 -19.30 22.81 13.61
N GLN A 197 -17.99 22.56 13.74
CA GLN A 197 -17.11 22.27 12.61
C GLN A 197 -17.48 20.96 11.91
N GLY A 198 -18.05 20.00 12.63
CA GLY A 198 -18.51 18.74 12.07
C GLY A 198 -19.90 18.79 11.42
N LEU A 199 -20.64 19.90 11.58
CA LEU A 199 -22.00 20.04 11.05
C LEU A 199 -22.00 20.38 9.55
N ARG A 200 -22.85 19.66 8.81
CA ARG A 200 -23.23 19.97 7.44
C ARG A 200 -24.68 20.44 7.45
N LEU A 201 -24.89 21.72 7.16
CA LEU A 201 -26.23 22.28 7.06
C LEU A 201 -26.67 22.23 5.61
N VAL A 202 -27.84 21.66 5.33
CA VAL A 202 -28.41 21.60 3.97
C VAL A 202 -29.55 22.59 3.87
N THR A 203 -29.44 23.55 2.97
CA THR A 203 -30.48 24.55 2.74
C THR A 203 -31.63 23.97 1.89
N PRO A 204 -32.80 24.62 1.83
CA PRO A 204 -33.94 24.14 1.03
C PRO A 204 -33.65 24.03 -0.48
N ASP A 205 -32.70 24.80 -0.98
CA ASP A 205 -32.17 24.77 -2.36
C ASP A 205 -31.13 23.66 -2.58
N GLY A 206 -30.78 22.90 -1.54
CA GLY A 206 -29.84 21.78 -1.61
C GLY A 206 -28.37 22.15 -1.44
N SER A 207 -28.06 23.42 -1.17
CA SER A 207 -26.69 23.88 -0.92
C SER A 207 -26.18 23.41 0.45
N GLU A 208 -24.93 22.93 0.51
CA GLU A 208 -24.27 22.59 1.77
C GLU A 208 -23.56 23.83 2.37
N LEU A 209 -23.96 24.24 3.57
CA LEU A 209 -23.25 25.23 4.37
C LEU A 209 -22.37 24.53 5.41
N ARG A 210 -21.14 25.02 5.57
CA ARG A 210 -20.21 24.58 6.62
C ARG A 210 -19.62 25.76 7.37
N MET A 211 -19.14 25.50 8.57
CA MET A 211 -18.55 26.53 9.42
C MET A 211 -17.30 27.12 8.75
N ALA A 212 -17.35 28.42 8.43
CA ALA A 212 -16.25 29.19 7.86
C ALA A 212 -15.41 29.89 8.94
N GLY A 213 -16.07 30.28 10.03
CA GLY A 213 -15.44 30.87 11.20
C GLY A 213 -16.31 30.73 12.42
N LEU A 214 -15.82 31.20 13.58
CA LEU A 214 -16.57 31.14 14.85
C LEU A 214 -17.90 31.90 14.82
N ARG A 215 -18.13 32.76 13.82
CA ARG A 215 -19.37 33.51 13.69
C ARG A 215 -20.03 33.31 12.34
N GLN A 216 -19.53 32.41 11.49
CA GLN A 216 -19.95 32.35 10.10
C GLN A 216 -20.05 30.93 9.58
N PHE A 217 -21.13 30.66 8.85
CA PHE A 217 -21.26 29.51 7.96
C PHE A 217 -21.23 30.01 6.52
N ALA A 218 -20.56 29.31 5.62
CA ALA A 218 -20.51 29.67 4.21
C ALA A 218 -20.89 28.46 3.35
N PRO A 219 -21.49 28.69 2.17
CA PRO A 219 -21.72 27.63 1.20
C PRO A 219 -20.38 27.06 0.74
N MET A 220 -20.32 25.73 0.72
CA MET A 220 -19.22 25.00 0.10
C MET A 220 -19.54 24.82 -1.38
N VAL A 221 -18.67 25.35 -2.24
CA VAL A 221 -18.75 25.17 -3.69
C VAL A 221 -17.66 24.22 -4.14
N ASN A 222 -17.91 23.47 -5.21
CA ASN A 222 -16.88 22.64 -5.83
C ASN A 222 -15.74 23.54 -6.32
N ARG A 223 -14.51 23.18 -5.97
CA ARG A 223 -13.32 23.93 -6.40
C ARG A 223 -13.08 23.76 -7.89
N TYR A 224 -13.21 22.54 -8.39
CA TYR A 224 -12.94 22.21 -9.78
C TYR A 224 -14.23 21.94 -10.53
N GLU A 225 -14.23 22.37 -11.79
CA GLU A 225 -15.29 22.14 -12.74
C GLU A 225 -14.74 21.40 -13.96
N ALA A 226 -15.34 20.26 -14.30
CA ALA A 226 -14.92 19.47 -15.45
C ALA A 226 -15.38 20.12 -16.75
N ARG A 227 -14.48 20.20 -17.73
CA ARG A 227 -14.78 20.61 -19.10
C ARG A 227 -14.90 19.41 -20.03
N GLU A 228 -15.53 19.61 -21.18
CA GLU A 228 -15.75 18.55 -22.18
C GLU A 228 -14.45 17.99 -22.79
N ASP A 229 -13.36 18.77 -22.76
CA ASP A 229 -12.02 18.40 -23.24
C ASP A 229 -11.20 17.58 -22.22
N GLY A 230 -11.76 17.30 -21.03
CA GLY A 230 -11.08 16.57 -19.96
C GLY A 230 -10.20 17.44 -19.05
N ALA A 231 -10.13 18.76 -19.32
CA ALA A 231 -9.49 19.73 -18.44
C ALA A 231 -10.38 20.05 -17.22
N LEU A 232 -9.76 20.53 -16.15
CA LEU A 232 -10.44 21.01 -14.96
C LEU A 232 -10.24 22.51 -14.83
N TYR A 233 -11.32 23.25 -14.60
CA TYR A 233 -11.24 24.68 -14.28
C TYR A 233 -11.25 24.88 -12.77
N ASP A 234 -10.19 25.46 -12.21
CA ASP A 234 -10.15 25.85 -10.79
C ASP A 234 -10.90 27.16 -10.60
N ARG A 235 -12.05 27.11 -9.94
CA ARG A 235 -12.91 28.26 -9.65
C ARG A 235 -12.34 29.19 -8.58
N ARG A 236 -11.40 28.70 -7.76
CA ARG A 236 -10.80 29.49 -6.67
C ARG A 236 -9.65 30.34 -7.19
N ASP A 237 -8.74 29.71 -7.93
CA ASP A 237 -7.53 30.38 -8.43
C ASP A 237 -7.71 30.89 -9.87
N GLU A 238 -8.88 30.62 -10.48
CA GLU A 238 -9.27 31.02 -11.85
C GLU A 238 -8.30 30.51 -12.93
N ARG A 239 -7.82 29.27 -12.78
CA ARG A 239 -6.83 28.65 -13.68
C ARG A 239 -7.41 27.46 -14.42
N LEU A 240 -6.94 27.23 -15.65
CA LEU A 240 -7.22 26.00 -16.37
C LEU A 240 -6.15 24.96 -16.04
N LEU A 241 -6.59 23.77 -15.67
CA LEU A 241 -5.75 22.61 -15.41
C LEU A 241 -5.91 21.61 -16.56
N THR A 242 -4.83 21.43 -17.31
CA THR A 242 -4.79 20.48 -18.43
C THR A 242 -4.13 19.18 -18.01
N PRO A 243 -4.70 18.01 -18.35
CA PRO A 243 -4.06 16.74 -18.05
C PRO A 243 -2.85 16.53 -18.98
N ASP A 244 -1.65 16.37 -18.41
CA ASP A 244 -0.44 16.01 -19.16
C ASP A 244 -0.11 14.52 -18.95
N PRO A 245 -0.40 13.64 -19.94
CA PRO A 245 -0.14 12.21 -19.85
C PRO A 245 1.35 11.84 -19.97
N SER A 246 2.24 12.78 -20.31
CA SER A 246 3.68 12.51 -20.41
C SER A 246 4.37 12.50 -19.05
N ILE A 247 3.91 13.34 -18.12
CA ILE A 247 4.41 13.43 -16.75
C ILE A 247 3.44 12.84 -15.73
N GLY A 248 2.16 12.69 -16.08
CA GLY A 248 1.14 12.11 -15.21
C GLY A 248 0.57 13.09 -14.19
N PHE A 249 0.37 14.35 -14.57
CA PHE A 249 -0.16 15.40 -13.68
C PHE A 249 -1.18 16.28 -14.40
N PHE A 250 -2.07 16.89 -13.62
CA PHE A 250 -2.77 18.09 -14.08
C PHE A 250 -1.81 19.27 -13.98
N VAL A 251 -1.67 20.04 -15.06
CA VAL A 251 -0.74 21.16 -15.17
C VAL A 251 -1.54 22.44 -15.39
N ALA A 252 -1.27 23.44 -14.55
CA ALA A 252 -1.85 24.77 -14.70
C ALA A 252 -1.22 25.55 -15.87
N ASP A 253 -1.87 26.64 -16.28
CA ASP A 253 -1.40 27.50 -17.39
C ASP A 253 0.01 28.08 -17.18
N ASP A 254 0.49 28.17 -15.93
CA ASP A 254 1.83 28.63 -15.54
C ASP A 254 2.88 27.51 -15.47
N GLY A 255 2.49 26.26 -15.75
CA GLY A 255 3.34 25.07 -15.66
C GLY A 255 3.38 24.41 -14.28
N GLU A 256 2.60 24.89 -13.30
CA GLU A 256 2.53 24.28 -11.97
C GLU A 256 1.86 22.90 -12.02
N GLN A 257 2.49 21.89 -11.39
CA GLN A 257 1.96 20.52 -11.31
C GLN A 257 1.05 20.37 -10.09
N ILE A 258 -0.19 19.96 -10.33
CA ILE A 258 -1.18 19.76 -9.28
C ILE A 258 -1.15 18.32 -8.77
N THR A 259 -0.92 18.16 -7.46
CA THR A 259 -0.90 16.84 -6.80
C THR A 259 -2.27 16.43 -6.26
N PRO A 260 -2.60 15.13 -6.21
CA PRO A 260 -1.76 13.98 -6.62
C PRO A 260 -1.72 13.80 -8.15
N GLY A 261 -0.68 13.12 -8.65
CA GLY A 261 -0.60 12.68 -10.04
C GLY A 261 -0.91 11.19 -10.22
N TRP A 262 -0.74 10.70 -11.44
CA TRP A 262 -0.96 9.31 -11.81
C TRP A 262 0.29 8.68 -12.47
N PRO A 263 0.50 7.36 -12.32
CA PRO A 263 1.66 6.71 -12.88
C PRO A 263 1.57 6.63 -14.41
N VAL A 264 2.63 7.07 -15.07
CA VAL A 264 2.82 7.03 -16.52
C VAL A 264 4.15 6.35 -16.86
N ASN A 265 4.27 5.86 -18.09
CA ASN A 265 5.49 5.21 -18.56
C ASN A 265 6.54 6.28 -18.91
N VAL A 266 7.70 6.23 -18.25
CA VAL A 266 8.84 7.13 -18.46
C VAL A 266 10.01 6.45 -19.18
N GLY A 267 9.79 5.23 -19.68
CA GLY A 267 10.78 4.45 -20.40
C GLY A 267 12.03 4.20 -19.54
N LEU A 268 13.19 4.61 -20.05
CA LEU A 268 14.48 4.38 -19.40
C LEU A 268 14.93 5.53 -18.48
N ALA A 269 14.08 6.54 -18.24
CA ALA A 269 14.45 7.73 -17.47
C ALA A 269 15.06 7.39 -16.10
N ASN A 270 14.40 6.50 -15.34
CA ASN A 270 14.85 6.03 -14.03
C ASN A 270 16.26 5.40 -14.07
N TYR A 271 16.57 4.66 -15.14
CA TYR A 271 17.87 4.01 -15.32
C TYR A 271 18.95 5.01 -15.73
N THR A 272 18.63 5.93 -16.62
CA THR A 272 19.56 6.98 -17.04
C THR A 272 19.91 7.92 -15.89
N GLN A 273 18.97 8.16 -14.96
CA GLN A 273 19.18 9.01 -13.80
C GLN A 273 20.34 8.50 -12.91
N ILE A 274 20.46 7.18 -12.73
CA ILE A 274 21.55 6.57 -11.94
C ILE A 274 22.95 6.98 -12.45
N PHE A 275 23.10 7.21 -13.75
CA PHE A 275 24.38 7.55 -14.38
C PHE A 275 24.57 9.04 -14.66
N THR A 276 23.47 9.80 -14.73
CA THR A 276 23.48 11.22 -15.11
C THR A 276 23.42 12.14 -13.89
N ASP A 277 22.75 11.71 -12.82
CA ASP A 277 22.57 12.48 -11.59
C ASP A 277 23.81 12.37 -10.69
N PRO A 278 24.56 13.47 -10.46
CA PRO A 278 25.76 13.47 -9.63
C PRO A 278 25.51 13.02 -8.19
N ASP A 279 24.34 13.33 -7.64
CA ASP A 279 23.98 13.05 -6.25
C ASP A 279 23.70 11.56 -6.04
N ILE A 280 23.23 10.86 -7.08
CA ILE A 280 22.99 9.40 -7.05
C ILE A 280 24.27 8.64 -7.41
N ARG A 281 24.95 9.04 -8.49
CA ARG A 281 26.07 8.29 -9.06
C ARG A 281 27.26 8.15 -8.10
N GLY A 282 27.58 9.21 -7.37
CA GLY A 282 28.73 9.25 -6.46
C GLY A 282 28.65 8.17 -5.37
N PRO A 283 27.62 8.21 -4.50
CA PRO A 283 27.42 7.21 -3.45
C PRO A 283 27.13 5.81 -4.00
N PHE A 284 26.44 5.69 -5.15
CA PHE A 284 26.01 4.41 -5.71
C PHE A 284 27.17 3.41 -5.87
N MET A 285 28.26 3.82 -6.54
CA MET A 285 29.39 2.91 -6.78
C MET A 285 30.11 2.50 -5.50
N GLN A 286 30.24 3.41 -4.54
CA GLN A 286 30.85 3.11 -3.25
C GLN A 286 30.02 2.10 -2.45
N ILE A 287 28.70 2.31 -2.38
CA ILE A 287 27.77 1.41 -1.70
C ILE A 287 27.74 0.05 -2.40
N PHE A 288 27.72 0.03 -3.74
CA PHE A 288 27.71 -1.20 -4.53
C PHE A 288 28.94 -2.08 -4.26
N VAL A 289 30.14 -1.48 -4.33
CA VAL A 289 31.40 -2.20 -4.05
C VAL A 289 31.42 -2.70 -2.61
N TRP A 290 31.04 -1.85 -1.64
CA TRP A 290 30.99 -2.26 -0.24
C TRP A 290 30.01 -3.41 -0.02
N THR A 291 28.83 -3.39 -0.64
CA THR A 291 27.84 -4.46 -0.53
C THR A 291 28.39 -5.80 -1.02
N PHE A 292 29.13 -5.79 -2.13
CA PHE A 292 29.78 -6.99 -2.65
C PHE A 292 30.88 -7.51 -1.71
N VAL A 293 31.73 -6.62 -1.20
CA VAL A 293 32.78 -6.96 -0.24
C VAL A 293 32.17 -7.52 1.05
N PHE A 294 31.16 -6.86 1.61
CA PHE A 294 30.44 -7.31 2.79
C PHE A 294 29.82 -8.69 2.59
N ALA A 295 29.13 -8.92 1.47
CA ALA A 295 28.55 -10.23 1.16
C ALA A 295 29.62 -11.32 1.03
N ALA A 296 30.72 -11.04 0.31
CA ALA A 296 31.81 -11.97 0.14
C ALA A 296 32.48 -12.33 1.47
N LEU A 297 32.81 -11.32 2.30
CA LEU A 297 33.38 -11.53 3.63
C LEU A 297 32.42 -12.34 4.51
N THR A 298 31.13 -11.99 4.53
CA THR A 298 30.13 -12.71 5.30
C THR A 298 30.07 -14.18 4.90
N VAL A 299 30.01 -14.50 3.61
CA VAL A 299 29.98 -15.89 3.12
C VAL A 299 31.28 -16.62 3.50
N VAL A 300 32.44 -16.01 3.29
CA VAL A 300 33.73 -16.62 3.63
C VAL A 300 33.83 -16.92 5.12
N PHE A 301 33.55 -15.96 6.00
CA PHE A 301 33.65 -16.14 7.44
C PHE A 301 32.61 -17.11 7.99
N THR A 302 31.34 -17.00 7.57
CA THR A 302 30.28 -17.91 8.04
C THR A 302 30.51 -19.34 7.58
N LEU A 303 30.99 -19.54 6.34
CA LEU A 303 31.37 -20.85 5.85
C LEU A 303 32.59 -21.40 6.59
N ALA A 304 33.64 -20.59 6.80
CA ALA A 304 34.85 -21.03 7.48
C ALA A 304 34.57 -21.45 8.92
N VAL A 305 33.90 -20.57 9.70
CA VAL A 305 33.53 -20.85 11.10
C VAL A 305 32.55 -22.03 11.16
N GLY A 306 31.51 -22.03 10.32
CA GLY A 306 30.52 -23.11 10.28
C GLY A 306 31.11 -24.46 9.94
N PHE A 307 32.02 -24.51 8.96
CA PHE A 307 32.72 -25.72 8.54
C PHE A 307 33.66 -26.26 9.63
N VAL A 308 34.44 -25.38 10.27
CA VAL A 308 35.33 -25.76 11.38
C VAL A 308 34.52 -26.30 12.55
N LEU A 309 33.47 -25.58 12.99
CA LEU A 309 32.61 -26.03 14.08
C LEU A 309 31.90 -27.35 13.74
N ALA A 310 31.37 -27.49 12.52
CA ALA A 310 30.73 -28.74 12.08
C ALA A 310 31.71 -29.93 12.10
N SER A 311 32.95 -29.71 11.64
CA SER A 311 34.00 -30.74 11.66
C SER A 311 34.37 -31.14 13.09
N LEU A 312 34.52 -30.17 14.00
CA LEU A 312 34.81 -30.41 15.42
C LEU A 312 33.67 -31.15 16.12
N LEU A 313 32.42 -30.79 15.86
CA LEU A 313 31.25 -31.44 16.47
C LEU A 313 31.01 -32.87 15.98
N GLN A 314 31.63 -33.23 14.86
CA GLN A 314 31.62 -34.59 14.32
C GLN A 314 32.75 -35.46 14.90
N TRP A 315 33.69 -34.88 15.65
CA TRP A 315 34.82 -35.59 16.22
C TRP A 315 34.38 -36.56 17.33
N ASP A 316 34.66 -37.85 17.18
CA ASP A 316 34.19 -38.91 18.10
C ASP A 316 34.70 -38.77 19.54
N GLN A 317 35.90 -38.20 19.70
CA GLN A 317 36.53 -37.97 21.01
C GLN A 317 35.88 -36.79 21.77
N LEU A 318 35.07 -35.97 21.11
CA LEU A 318 34.40 -34.83 21.73
C LEU A 318 33.22 -35.31 22.60
N LYS A 319 33.45 -35.34 23.92
CA LYS A 319 32.40 -35.61 24.91
C LYS A 319 31.40 -34.45 24.94
N GLY A 320 30.11 -34.75 25.08
CA GLY A 320 29.06 -33.74 25.22
C GLY A 320 28.66 -33.04 23.92
N LYS A 321 28.99 -33.60 22.73
CA LYS A 321 28.67 -33.03 21.41
C LYS A 321 27.22 -32.58 21.22
N ALA A 322 26.25 -33.25 21.86
CA ALA A 322 24.84 -32.87 21.82
C ALA A 322 24.57 -31.50 22.44
N ILE A 323 25.21 -31.19 23.58
CA ILE A 323 25.04 -29.90 24.27
C ILE A 323 25.63 -28.77 23.41
N TYR A 324 26.86 -28.96 22.92
CA TYR A 324 27.50 -27.97 22.05
C TYR A 324 26.69 -27.70 20.78
N ARG A 325 26.14 -28.74 20.14
CA ARG A 325 25.28 -28.59 18.96
C ARG A 325 24.04 -27.76 19.25
N THR A 326 23.37 -28.01 20.37
CA THR A 326 22.17 -27.25 20.76
C THR A 326 22.48 -25.78 21.01
N LEU A 327 23.56 -25.49 21.76
CA LEU A 327 23.96 -24.11 22.06
C LEU A 327 24.37 -23.32 20.81
N LEU A 328 25.09 -23.95 19.87
CA LEU A 328 25.56 -23.29 18.65
C LEU A 328 24.45 -23.01 17.63
N ILE A 329 23.34 -23.75 17.65
CA ILE A 329 22.17 -23.51 16.79
C ILE A 329 21.25 -22.43 17.38
N LEU A 330 21.32 -22.18 18.69
CA LEU A 330 20.44 -21.24 19.39
C LEU A 330 20.37 -19.84 18.75
N PRO A 331 21.48 -19.21 18.30
CA PRO A 331 21.42 -17.88 17.67
C PRO A 331 20.56 -17.86 16.40
N TYR A 332 20.52 -18.96 15.65
CA TYR A 332 19.68 -19.10 14.45
C TYR A 332 18.21 -19.38 14.80
N ALA A 333 17.95 -20.02 15.95
CA ALA A 333 16.60 -20.29 16.42
C ALA A 333 15.88 -19.02 16.91
N VAL A 334 16.62 -18.00 17.34
CA VAL A 334 16.08 -16.70 17.75
C VAL A 334 15.79 -15.84 16.50
N PRO A 335 14.63 -15.17 16.41
CA PRO A 335 14.35 -14.25 15.33
C PRO A 335 15.42 -13.15 15.21
N ALA A 336 16.01 -13.02 14.01
CA ALA A 336 17.14 -12.13 13.76
C ALA A 336 16.89 -10.67 14.17
N PHE A 337 15.65 -10.18 14.02
CA PHE A 337 15.29 -8.81 14.39
C PHE A 337 15.63 -8.46 15.84
N ILE A 338 15.29 -9.34 16.79
CA ILE A 338 15.58 -9.11 18.22
C ILE A 338 17.08 -9.16 18.46
N SER A 339 17.77 -10.14 17.88
CA SER A 339 19.22 -10.27 17.99
C SER A 339 19.94 -9.01 17.49
N ILE A 340 19.54 -8.47 16.34
CA ILE A 340 20.11 -7.24 15.78
C ILE A 340 19.90 -6.03 16.71
N LEU A 341 18.71 -5.89 17.31
CA LEU A 341 18.44 -4.80 18.25
C LEU A 341 19.24 -4.93 19.56
N ILE A 342 19.40 -6.17 20.06
CA ILE A 342 20.25 -6.44 21.22
C ILE A 342 21.69 -6.04 20.90
N PHE A 343 22.22 -6.46 19.75
CA PHE A 343 23.55 -6.05 19.29
C PHE A 343 23.68 -4.53 19.16
N LYS A 344 22.68 -3.83 18.60
CA LYS A 344 22.65 -2.37 18.51
C LYS A 344 22.78 -1.71 19.89
N GLY A 345 22.09 -2.24 20.91
CA GLY A 345 22.20 -1.76 22.29
C GLY A 345 23.57 -2.07 22.91
N MET A 346 24.06 -3.30 22.74
CA MET A 346 25.35 -3.75 23.26
C MET A 346 26.54 -2.95 22.71
N PHE A 347 26.48 -2.58 21.42
CA PHE A 347 27.50 -1.78 20.74
C PHE A 347 27.28 -0.26 20.87
N ASN A 348 26.36 0.20 21.74
CA ASN A 348 26.19 1.62 22.00
C ASN A 348 27.50 2.26 22.51
N GLN A 349 27.86 3.41 21.94
CA GLN A 349 29.15 4.05 22.21
C GLN A 349 29.33 4.52 23.66
N HIS A 350 28.23 4.88 24.34
CA HIS A 350 28.27 5.50 25.67
C HIS A 350 27.81 4.57 26.79
N PHE A 351 26.78 3.75 26.52
CA PHE A 351 26.12 2.90 27.51
C PHE A 351 26.18 1.41 27.19
N GLY A 352 26.85 1.03 26.09
CA GLY A 352 26.90 -0.36 25.65
C GLY A 352 27.85 -1.20 26.50
N GLU A 353 27.39 -2.39 26.88
CA GLU A 353 28.17 -3.37 27.66
C GLU A 353 29.52 -3.71 27.01
N VAL A 354 29.56 -3.76 25.66
CA VAL A 354 30.79 -4.07 24.92
C VAL A 354 31.85 -2.98 25.16
N ASN A 355 31.47 -1.70 25.07
CA ASN A 355 32.40 -0.60 25.32
C ASN A 355 32.79 -0.48 26.78
N MET A 356 31.88 -0.76 27.72
CA MET A 356 32.23 -0.77 29.14
C MET A 356 33.27 -1.85 29.46
N ILE A 357 33.13 -3.05 28.87
CA ILE A 357 34.10 -4.13 29.03
C ILE A 357 35.44 -3.75 28.38
N LEU A 358 35.43 -3.23 27.14
CA LEU A 358 36.66 -2.85 26.44
C LEU A 358 37.42 -1.71 27.13
N ASP A 359 36.70 -0.74 27.69
CA ASP A 359 37.29 0.36 28.45
C ASP A 359 37.93 -0.14 29.75
N THR A 360 37.26 -1.05 30.44
CA THR A 360 37.78 -1.63 31.69
C THR A 360 39.02 -2.50 31.44
N LEU A 361 39.04 -3.26 30.35
CA LEU A 361 40.13 -4.21 30.07
C LEU A 361 41.31 -3.56 29.32
N PHE A 362 41.03 -2.61 28.44
CA PHE A 362 41.99 -2.07 27.49
C PHE A 362 42.05 -0.54 27.45
N GLY A 363 41.17 0.16 28.18
CA GLY A 363 41.10 1.63 28.19
C GLY A 363 40.64 2.25 26.87
N VAL A 364 39.95 1.49 26.03
CA VAL A 364 39.47 1.94 24.71
C VAL A 364 37.96 1.90 24.61
N ARG A 365 37.38 2.90 23.95
CA ARG A 365 35.95 2.98 23.63
C ARG A 365 35.77 3.21 22.14
N PRO A 366 35.75 2.15 21.31
CA PRO A 366 35.60 2.30 19.87
C PRO A 366 34.27 2.96 19.49
N GLU A 367 34.32 3.76 18.43
CA GLU A 367 33.17 4.51 17.92
C GLU A 367 32.39 3.72 16.87
N TRP A 368 31.75 2.61 17.27
CA TRP A 368 31.08 1.65 16.36
C TRP A 368 30.06 2.22 15.37
N PHE A 369 29.45 3.38 15.64
CA PHE A 369 28.43 3.99 14.77
C PHE A 369 28.89 5.26 14.05
N THR A 370 29.98 5.88 14.50
CA THR A 370 30.47 7.17 13.97
C THR A 370 31.65 6.97 13.04
N ASP A 371 32.56 6.06 13.39
CA ASP A 371 33.71 5.73 12.56
C ASP A 371 33.31 4.77 11.42
N PRO A 372 33.50 5.13 10.14
CA PRO A 372 33.08 4.30 9.02
C PRO A 372 33.78 2.96 8.90
N TRP A 373 34.96 2.78 9.51
CA TRP A 373 35.68 1.50 9.46
C TRP A 373 35.24 0.57 10.59
N MET A 374 35.01 1.10 11.78
CA MET A 374 34.50 0.33 12.93
C MET A 374 33.02 -0.07 12.75
N ALA A 375 32.25 0.71 12.01
CA ALA A 375 30.86 0.40 11.69
C ALA A 375 30.68 -0.73 10.67
N ARG A 376 31.72 -1.01 9.88
CA ARG A 376 31.76 -2.06 8.86
C ARG A 376 32.15 -3.39 9.47
#